data_AF-A0A379WHS4-F1
#
_entry.id   AF-A0A379WHS4-F1
#
_cell.length_a   1.000
_cell.length_b   1.000
_cell.length_c   1.000
_cell.angle_alpha   90.00
_cell.angle_beta   90.00
_cell.angle_gamma   90.00
#
_symmetry.space_group_name_H-M   'P 1'
#
loop_
_entity.id
_entity.type
_entity.pdbx_description
1 polymer ?
#
loop_
_entity_poly.entity_id
_entity_poly.type
_entity_poly.pdbx_seq_one_letter_code
_entity_poly.pdbx_strand_id
1 'polypeptide(L)'
;MLPQISRALQACNEPQQTRLRIAIECHSCIQWLTPALENFRASWPQVEMDFTSGVTFDPQPALQQGELDLVMTSDILPRSGLHYSPMFDFEVRLVLAPDHPLASKTQITPEDLASETLLIYPVQRSRLDVWRHFLQPAGISPLLKSVDNTLLLIQMVAARMGIAALPHWVVESVERQGLVVTKTLGDGLWSRLYAAVRDGDQRQAVTEALFARRGITPAIICRLCGARSDPFSMHPQRSQDHSRACNKAWPVGLLMPDGKINQQSCGNMHIIHDTQRPGVYLVAP
;
A
#
# COMPACT_ATOMS: atom_id res chain seq x y z
N MET A 1 -46.36 20.50 1.21
CA MET A 1 -45.65 19.53 2.08
C MET A 1 -45.54 18.13 1.46
N LEU A 2 -46.64 17.49 1.04
CA LEU A 2 -46.61 16.14 0.40
C LEU A 2 -45.74 15.98 -0.86
N PRO A 3 -45.62 16.95 -1.79
CA PRO A 3 -44.82 16.78 -3.01
C PRO A 3 -43.31 16.76 -2.76
N GLN A 4 -42.83 17.43 -1.71
CA GLN A 4 -41.40 17.50 -1.37
C GLN A 4 -40.93 16.20 -0.70
N ILE A 5 -41.79 15.57 0.11
CA ILE A 5 -41.53 14.26 0.71
C ILE A 5 -41.52 13.17 -0.37
N SER A 6 -42.45 13.23 -1.33
CA SER A 6 -42.48 12.31 -2.48
C SER A 6 -41.23 12.44 -3.36
N ARG A 7 -40.78 13.66 -3.67
CA ARG A 7 -39.52 13.89 -4.40
C ARG A 7 -38.28 13.43 -3.64
N ALA A 8 -38.24 13.61 -2.31
CA ALA A 8 -37.15 13.11 -1.48
C ALA A 8 -37.12 11.57 -1.43
N LEU A 9 -38.28 10.92 -1.37
CA LEU A 9 -38.40 9.46 -1.42
C LEU A 9 -38.11 8.88 -2.81
N GLN A 10 -38.44 9.59 -3.89
CA GLN A 10 -38.05 9.24 -5.26
C GLN A 10 -36.54 9.37 -5.48
N ALA A 11 -35.90 10.41 -4.93
CA ALA A 11 -34.44 10.55 -4.94
C ALA A 11 -33.73 9.43 -4.16
N CYS A 12 -34.37 8.81 -3.17
CA CYS A 12 -33.87 7.63 -2.47
C CYS A 12 -34.13 6.31 -3.24
N ASN A 13 -35.00 6.30 -4.25
CA ASN A 13 -35.45 5.11 -4.99
C ASN A 13 -34.92 5.02 -6.43
N GLU A 14 -34.31 6.07 -6.97
CA GLU A 14 -33.49 5.93 -8.17
C GLU A 14 -32.21 5.15 -7.80
N PRO A 15 -31.74 4.21 -8.65
CA PRO A 15 -30.41 3.64 -8.47
C PRO A 15 -29.42 4.78 -8.60
N GLN A 16 -29.06 5.36 -7.46
CA GLN A 16 -28.25 6.55 -7.38
C GLN A 16 -26.92 6.16 -8.01
N GLN A 17 -26.64 6.74 -9.18
CA GLN A 17 -25.35 6.61 -9.84
C GLN A 17 -24.32 7.11 -8.82
N THR A 18 -23.71 6.16 -8.13
CA THR A 18 -22.88 6.49 -6.97
C THR A 18 -21.56 6.91 -7.56
N ARG A 19 -21.31 8.21 -7.63
CA ARG A 19 -20.03 8.73 -8.10
C ARG A 19 -19.02 8.61 -6.96
N LEU A 20 -17.93 7.90 -7.20
CA LEU A 20 -16.82 7.75 -6.27
C LEU A 20 -15.65 8.61 -6.76
N ARG A 21 -15.37 9.71 -6.06
CA ARG A 21 -14.27 10.64 -6.37
C ARG A 21 -12.99 10.13 -5.69
N ILE A 22 -12.03 9.73 -6.49
CA ILE A 22 -10.80 9.08 -6.05
C ILE A 22 -9.63 10.00 -6.36
N ALA A 23 -8.79 10.26 -5.36
CA ALA A 23 -7.45 10.79 -5.60
C ALA A 23 -6.40 9.72 -5.31
N ILE A 24 -5.30 9.81 -6.04
CA ILE A 24 -4.16 8.92 -5.87
C ILE A 24 -2.96 9.82 -5.59
N GLU A 25 -2.41 9.72 -4.38
CA GLU A 25 -1.30 10.59 -3.94
C GLU A 25 0.03 10.25 -4.65
N CYS A 26 0.07 9.10 -5.33
CA CYS A 26 1.24 8.64 -6.05
C CYS A 26 0.86 8.37 -7.51
N HIS A 27 1.43 9.09 -8.46
CA HIS A 27 1.25 8.84 -9.91
C HIS A 27 1.44 7.36 -10.29
N SER A 28 2.33 6.70 -9.56
CA SER A 28 2.63 5.27 -9.60
C SER A 28 1.49 4.33 -9.25
N CYS A 29 0.57 4.75 -8.40
CA CYS A 29 -0.51 3.90 -7.91
C CYS A 29 -1.66 3.75 -8.92
N ILE A 30 -1.72 4.59 -9.97
CA ILE A 30 -2.73 4.42 -11.03
C ILE A 30 -2.51 3.14 -11.84
N GLN A 31 -1.24 2.74 -12.05
CA GLN A 31 -0.90 1.52 -12.77
C GLN A 31 -1.40 0.28 -12.02
N TRP A 32 -1.36 0.31 -10.69
CA TRP A 32 -1.93 -0.72 -9.84
C TRP A 32 -3.46 -0.65 -9.78
N LEU A 33 -4.00 0.57 -9.71
CA LEU A 33 -5.42 0.76 -9.48
C LEU A 33 -6.23 0.32 -10.71
N THR A 34 -5.77 0.55 -11.93
CA THR A 34 -6.54 0.20 -13.15
C THR A 34 -7.05 -1.25 -13.17
N PRO A 35 -6.22 -2.31 -12.97
CA PRO A 35 -6.71 -3.69 -12.83
C PRO A 35 -7.68 -3.92 -11.66
N ALA A 36 -7.50 -3.19 -10.55
CA ALA A 36 -8.41 -3.25 -9.41
C ALA A 36 -9.82 -2.75 -9.79
N LEU A 37 -9.87 -1.65 -10.55
CA LEU A 37 -11.08 -1.00 -10.99
C LEU A 37 -11.83 -1.84 -12.01
N GLU A 38 -11.15 -2.55 -12.92
CA GLU A 38 -11.79 -3.44 -13.89
C GLU A 38 -12.68 -4.47 -13.21
N ASN A 39 -12.13 -5.15 -12.20
CA ASN A 39 -12.87 -6.12 -11.41
C ASN A 39 -14.01 -5.46 -10.64
N PHE A 40 -13.77 -4.28 -10.05
CA PHE A 40 -14.79 -3.55 -9.30
C PHE A 40 -15.97 -3.16 -10.18
N ARG A 41 -15.72 -2.60 -11.37
CA ARG A 41 -16.74 -2.20 -12.35
C ARG A 41 -17.62 -3.36 -12.80
N ALA A 42 -17.08 -4.58 -12.88
CA ALA A 42 -17.89 -5.76 -13.21
C ALA A 42 -18.94 -6.09 -12.14
N SER A 43 -18.67 -5.77 -10.86
CA SER A 43 -19.58 -6.06 -9.74
C SER A 43 -20.41 -4.85 -9.30
N TRP A 44 -19.99 -3.64 -9.68
CA TRP A 44 -20.66 -2.38 -9.37
C TRP A 44 -20.76 -1.48 -10.62
N PRO A 45 -21.44 -1.92 -11.68
CA PRO A 45 -21.52 -1.18 -12.95
C PRO A 45 -22.23 0.18 -12.85
N GLN A 46 -23.03 0.38 -11.79
CA GLN A 46 -23.75 1.61 -11.49
C GLN A 46 -22.88 2.67 -10.78
N VAL A 47 -21.67 2.33 -10.36
CA VAL A 47 -20.74 3.25 -9.68
C VAL A 47 -19.87 3.93 -10.73
N GLU A 48 -19.97 5.26 -10.83
CA GLU A 48 -19.09 6.06 -11.68
C GLU A 48 -17.81 6.37 -10.90
N MET A 49 -16.65 5.97 -11.41
CA MET A 49 -15.36 6.26 -10.78
C MET A 49 -14.74 7.47 -11.43
N ASP A 50 -14.51 8.51 -10.64
CA ASP A 50 -13.96 9.78 -11.09
C ASP A 50 -12.59 10.02 -10.46
N PHE A 51 -11.56 10.20 -11.30
CA PHE A 51 -10.19 10.44 -10.86
C PHE A 51 -9.90 11.93 -10.86
N THR A 52 -9.87 12.52 -9.66
CA THR A 52 -9.65 13.96 -9.52
C THR A 52 -8.17 14.28 -9.69
N SER A 53 -7.80 14.82 -10.85
CA SER A 53 -6.47 15.40 -11.09
C SER A 53 -6.35 16.76 -10.40
N GLY A 54 -5.21 17.04 -9.75
CA GLY A 54 -4.93 18.34 -9.11
C GLY A 54 -4.80 18.33 -7.59
N VAL A 55 -5.12 17.22 -6.92
CA VAL A 55 -4.93 17.05 -5.46
C VAL A 55 -3.76 16.11 -5.13
N THR A 56 -2.91 15.83 -6.12
CA THR A 56 -1.98 14.70 -6.17
C THR A 56 -0.94 14.69 -5.05
N PHE A 57 -0.52 15.84 -4.53
CA PHE A 57 0.54 15.92 -3.53
C PHE A 57 0.04 16.23 -2.11
N ASP A 58 -1.23 16.60 -1.94
CA ASP A 58 -1.84 16.76 -0.62
C ASP A 58 -3.38 16.53 -0.65
N PRO A 59 -3.84 15.29 -0.85
CA PRO A 59 -5.27 14.98 -1.04
C PRO A 59 -6.08 14.90 0.25
N GLN A 60 -5.42 14.91 1.41
CA GLN A 60 -6.08 14.64 2.69
C GLN A 60 -7.06 15.76 3.11
N PRO A 61 -6.74 17.06 2.93
CA PRO A 61 -7.71 18.13 3.18
C PRO A 61 -8.99 18.01 2.34
N ALA A 62 -8.85 17.68 1.05
CA ALA A 62 -10.00 17.49 0.14
C ALA A 62 -10.85 16.26 0.54
N LEU A 63 -10.21 15.20 1.05
CA LEU A 63 -10.93 14.04 1.61
C LEU A 63 -11.72 14.42 2.87
N GLN A 64 -11.12 15.21 3.77
CA GLN A 64 -11.78 15.69 4.99
C GLN A 64 -12.98 16.59 4.67
N GLN A 65 -12.87 17.44 3.64
CA GLN A 65 -13.90 18.39 3.23
C GLN A 65 -15.05 17.77 2.42
N GLY A 66 -14.97 16.48 2.09
CA GLY A 66 -16.00 15.83 1.29
C GLY A 66 -15.88 16.09 -0.21
N GLU A 67 -14.74 16.61 -0.68
CA GLU A 67 -14.46 16.81 -2.11
C GLU A 67 -13.97 15.53 -2.78
N LEU A 68 -13.29 14.66 -2.02
CA LEU A 68 -12.90 13.31 -2.41
C LEU A 68 -13.63 12.31 -1.53
N ASP A 69 -13.86 11.10 -2.04
CA ASP A 69 -14.47 10.00 -1.30
C ASP A 69 -13.43 8.97 -0.85
N LEU A 70 -12.33 8.85 -1.60
CA LEU A 70 -11.24 7.93 -1.31
C LEU A 70 -9.90 8.48 -1.76
N VAL A 71 -8.86 8.22 -0.96
CA VAL A 71 -7.47 8.56 -1.27
C VAL A 71 -6.59 7.33 -1.15
N MET A 72 -5.81 7.04 -2.17
CA MET A 72 -4.72 6.05 -2.08
C MET A 72 -3.43 6.76 -1.66
N THR A 73 -2.86 6.40 -0.51
CA THR A 73 -1.70 7.08 0.08
C THR A 73 -0.82 6.12 0.89
N SER A 74 0.49 6.41 0.96
CA SER A 74 1.41 5.77 1.91
C SER A 74 1.55 6.54 3.24
N ASP A 75 1.01 7.76 3.29
CA ASP A 75 1.09 8.64 4.45
C ASP A 75 -0.15 8.53 5.35
N ILE A 76 0.08 8.20 6.62
CA ILE A 76 -0.94 8.23 7.67
C ILE A 76 -0.80 9.53 8.46
N LEU A 77 -1.89 10.30 8.56
CA LEU A 77 -1.98 11.44 9.47
C LEU A 77 -2.75 11.02 10.73
N PRO A 78 -2.11 10.98 11.91
CA PRO A 78 -2.81 10.71 13.16
C PRO A 78 -3.85 11.80 13.46
N ARG A 79 -4.99 11.40 14.05
CA ARG A 79 -6.06 12.32 14.50
C ARG A 79 -6.67 13.17 13.37
N SER A 80 -6.63 12.69 12.14
CA SER A 80 -7.15 13.39 10.95
C SER A 80 -8.67 13.26 10.75
N GLY A 81 -9.37 12.42 11.53
CA GLY A 81 -10.75 12.06 11.25
C GLY A 81 -10.90 11.15 10.01
N LEU A 82 -9.79 10.56 9.56
CA LEU A 82 -9.73 9.62 8.44
C LEU A 82 -9.49 8.20 8.96
N HIS A 83 -10.09 7.24 8.26
CA HIS A 83 -9.85 5.82 8.43
C HIS A 83 -8.94 5.32 7.29
N TYR A 84 -7.83 4.66 7.65
CA TYR A 84 -6.87 4.10 6.70
C TYR A 84 -6.96 2.57 6.68
N SER A 85 -7.42 2.01 5.57
CA SER A 85 -7.43 0.56 5.35
C SER A 85 -6.13 0.12 4.68
N PRO A 86 -5.36 -0.82 5.24
CA PRO A 86 -4.14 -1.32 4.61
C PRO A 86 -4.47 -2.11 3.34
N MET A 87 -3.76 -1.81 2.26
CA MET A 87 -3.97 -2.45 0.96
C MET A 87 -2.88 -3.49 0.70
N PHE A 88 -1.61 -3.09 0.63
CA PHE A 88 -0.47 -3.97 0.40
C PHE A 88 0.86 -3.30 0.75
N ASP A 89 1.89 -4.13 0.95
CA ASP A 89 3.27 -3.70 1.17
C ASP A 89 4.05 -3.62 -0.14
N PHE A 90 5.06 -2.76 -0.16
CA PHE A 90 5.91 -2.55 -1.32
C PHE A 90 7.32 -2.13 -0.98
N GLU A 91 8.26 -2.56 -1.81
CA GLU A 91 9.65 -2.11 -1.72
C GLU A 91 9.86 -0.81 -2.51
N VAL A 92 10.44 0.19 -1.84
CA VAL A 92 11.04 1.36 -2.47
C VAL A 92 12.47 0.99 -2.87
N ARG A 93 12.77 1.07 -4.16
CA ARG A 93 14.07 0.74 -4.72
C ARG A 93 14.76 1.99 -5.23
N LEU A 94 16.09 2.01 -5.12
CA LEU A 94 16.92 3.01 -5.77
C LEU A 94 16.92 2.76 -7.27
N VAL A 95 16.74 3.80 -8.06
CA VAL A 95 16.67 3.78 -9.52
C VAL A 95 17.85 4.53 -10.07
N LEU A 96 18.59 3.89 -10.95
CA LEU A 96 19.86 4.34 -11.49
C LEU A 96 19.89 4.19 -13.01
N ALA A 97 20.72 4.98 -13.68
CA ALA A 97 21.13 4.65 -15.05
C ALA A 97 21.92 3.33 -15.05
N PRO A 98 21.85 2.50 -16.12
CA PRO A 98 22.55 1.21 -16.18
C PRO A 98 24.07 1.30 -16.01
N ASP A 99 24.66 2.42 -16.42
CA ASP A 99 26.10 2.71 -16.36
C ASP A 99 26.49 3.58 -15.16
N HIS A 100 25.57 3.81 -14.22
CA HIS A 100 25.86 4.55 -12.99
C HIS A 100 26.83 3.76 -12.10
N PRO A 101 27.83 4.39 -11.44
CA PRO A 101 28.77 3.68 -10.57
C PRO A 101 28.09 2.79 -9.51
N LEU A 102 27.05 3.31 -8.87
CA LEU A 102 26.25 2.57 -7.88
C LEU A 102 25.49 1.35 -8.45
N ALA A 103 25.29 1.25 -9.76
CA ALA A 103 24.66 0.10 -10.40
C ALA A 103 25.48 -1.19 -10.24
N SER A 104 26.80 -1.07 -10.09
CA SER A 104 27.70 -2.21 -9.86
C SER A 104 27.73 -2.67 -8.39
N LYS A 105 27.24 -1.84 -7.46
CA LYS A 105 27.32 -2.13 -6.03
C LYS A 105 26.30 -3.19 -5.64
N THR A 106 26.70 -4.09 -4.75
CA THR A 106 25.83 -5.16 -4.23
C THR A 106 24.83 -4.63 -3.21
N GLN A 107 25.27 -3.72 -2.34
CA GLN A 107 24.47 -3.14 -1.27
C GLN A 107 24.65 -1.62 -1.26
N ILE A 108 23.54 -0.90 -1.17
CA ILE A 108 23.51 0.56 -1.10
C ILE A 108 23.44 0.99 0.36
N THR A 109 24.36 1.87 0.73
CA THR A 109 24.41 2.53 2.04
C THR A 109 23.95 3.98 1.92
N PRO A 110 23.45 4.62 3.00
CA PRO A 110 23.06 6.04 2.96
C PRO A 110 24.19 6.96 2.47
N GLU A 111 25.44 6.68 2.85
CA GLU A 111 26.63 7.46 2.50
C GLU A 111 26.88 7.49 0.99
N ASP A 112 26.51 6.42 0.28
CA ASP A 112 26.62 6.36 -1.19
C ASP A 112 25.79 7.43 -1.89
N LEU A 113 24.71 7.88 -1.25
CA LEU A 113 23.81 8.88 -1.81
C LEU A 113 24.28 10.30 -1.50
N ALA A 114 25.23 10.51 -0.59
CA ALA A 114 25.56 11.83 -0.06
C ALA A 114 25.99 12.85 -1.14
N SER A 115 26.70 12.39 -2.17
CA SER A 115 27.17 13.22 -3.30
C SER A 115 26.21 13.23 -4.50
N GLU A 116 25.10 12.52 -4.42
CA GLU A 116 24.19 12.35 -5.54
C GLU A 116 23.12 13.45 -5.60
N THR A 117 22.53 13.61 -6.78
CA THR A 117 21.29 14.40 -6.94
C THR A 117 20.10 13.48 -6.86
N LEU A 118 19.35 13.54 -5.77
CA LEU A 118 18.12 12.78 -5.60
C LEU A 118 16.93 13.52 -6.23
N LEU A 119 16.38 12.94 -7.28
CA LEU A 119 15.16 13.38 -7.94
C LEU A 119 13.96 12.96 -7.09
N ILE A 120 13.13 13.92 -6.72
CA ILE A 120 11.99 13.72 -5.81
C ILE A 120 10.72 14.35 -6.36
N TYR A 121 9.57 13.89 -5.90
CA TYR A 121 8.32 14.62 -6.10
C TYR A 121 8.32 15.94 -5.30
N PRO A 122 7.57 16.97 -5.73
CA PRO A 122 7.47 18.26 -5.06
C PRO A 122 6.64 18.18 -3.76
N VAL A 123 7.09 17.38 -2.81
CA VAL A 123 6.48 17.17 -1.48
C VAL A 123 7.47 17.51 -0.37
N GLN A 124 6.96 17.64 0.86
CA GLN A 124 7.83 17.80 2.02
C GLN A 124 8.74 16.56 2.18
N ARG A 125 10.01 16.78 2.55
CA ARG A 125 11.00 15.70 2.70
C ARG A 125 10.53 14.61 3.68
N SER A 126 9.82 15.01 4.73
CA SER A 126 9.22 14.12 5.73
C SER A 126 8.16 13.15 5.19
N ARG A 127 7.70 13.31 3.94
CA ARG A 127 6.77 12.40 3.26
C ARG A 127 7.48 11.36 2.37
N LEU A 128 8.78 11.53 2.15
CA LEU A 128 9.55 10.62 1.32
C LEU A 128 10.06 9.46 2.18
N ASP A 129 9.67 8.23 1.85
CA ASP A 129 10.11 7.03 2.57
C ASP A 129 11.64 6.92 2.62
N VAL A 130 12.32 7.18 1.49
CA VAL A 130 13.79 7.21 1.42
C VAL A 130 14.40 8.24 2.36
N TRP A 131 13.72 9.37 2.57
CA TRP A 131 14.20 10.39 3.49
C TRP A 131 14.03 9.94 4.93
N ARG A 132 12.81 9.57 5.34
CA ARG A 132 12.45 9.23 6.72
C ARG A 132 13.20 8.01 7.25
N HIS A 133 13.33 6.98 6.42
CA HIS A 133 13.71 5.65 6.85
C HIS A 133 15.11 5.23 6.42
N PHE A 134 15.75 5.96 5.48
CA PHE A 134 17.08 5.61 4.99
C PHE A 134 18.10 6.74 5.17
N LEU A 135 17.78 7.97 4.77
CA LEU A 135 18.74 9.09 4.81
C LEU A 135 18.80 9.81 6.16
N GLN A 136 17.64 10.19 6.71
CA GLN A 136 17.55 10.96 7.95
C GLN A 136 18.16 10.24 9.16
N PRO A 137 17.94 8.92 9.39
CA PRO A 137 18.54 8.20 10.51
C PRO A 137 20.08 8.18 10.45
N ALA A 138 20.66 8.23 9.25
CA ALA A 138 22.11 8.27 9.02
C ALA A 138 22.68 9.70 8.98
N GLY A 139 21.84 10.74 9.10
CA GLY A 139 22.27 12.13 9.01
C GLY A 139 22.73 12.57 7.61
N ILE A 140 22.36 11.84 6.56
CA ILE A 140 22.76 12.13 5.19
C ILE A 140 21.72 13.02 4.50
N SER A 141 22.19 14.04 3.77
CA SER A 141 21.34 14.98 3.04
C SER A 141 21.89 15.27 1.64
N PRO A 142 21.52 14.49 0.61
CA PRO A 142 21.92 14.75 -0.77
C PRO A 142 21.33 16.05 -1.34
N LEU A 143 21.80 16.45 -2.52
CA LEU A 143 21.13 17.49 -3.29
C LEU A 143 19.76 16.98 -3.75
N LEU A 144 18.70 17.76 -3.51
CA LEU A 144 17.35 17.40 -3.93
C LEU A 144 16.92 18.21 -5.14
N LYS A 145 16.32 17.55 -6.13
CA LYS A 145 15.73 18.20 -7.31
C LYS A 145 14.30 17.71 -7.51
N SER A 146 13.36 18.65 -7.45
CA SER A 146 11.94 18.32 -7.63
C SER A 146 11.58 18.10 -9.10
N VAL A 147 10.82 17.03 -9.35
CA VAL A 147 10.24 16.69 -10.65
C VAL A 147 8.79 16.25 -10.40
N ASP A 148 7.84 16.90 -11.04
CA ASP A 148 6.40 16.72 -10.83
C ASP A 148 5.78 15.59 -11.68
N ASN A 149 6.55 14.98 -12.57
CA ASN A 149 6.09 13.93 -13.47
C ASN A 149 7.00 12.69 -13.37
N THR A 150 6.39 11.54 -13.05
CA THR A 150 7.12 10.27 -12.90
C THR A 150 7.84 9.82 -14.16
N LEU A 151 7.23 9.98 -15.34
CA LEU A 151 7.86 9.61 -16.60
C LEU A 151 9.08 10.48 -16.86
N LEU A 152 8.95 11.80 -16.70
CA LEU A 152 10.08 12.73 -16.82
C LEU A 152 11.19 12.39 -15.81
N LEU A 153 10.83 12.09 -14.56
CA LEU A 153 11.78 11.70 -13.53
C LEU A 153 12.57 10.45 -13.95
N ILE A 154 11.90 9.41 -14.46
CA ILE A 154 12.56 8.19 -14.98
C ILE A 154 13.48 8.53 -16.17
N GLN A 155 13.04 9.37 -17.11
CA GLN A 155 13.88 9.79 -18.24
C GLN A 155 15.11 10.56 -17.78
N MET A 156 14.99 11.40 -16.75
CA MET A 156 16.11 12.13 -16.16
C MET A 156 17.10 11.19 -15.47
N VAL A 157 16.62 10.14 -14.80
CA VAL A 157 17.50 9.09 -14.25
C VAL A 157 18.24 8.39 -15.38
N ALA A 158 17.54 7.94 -16.43
CA ALA A 158 18.15 7.28 -17.58
C ALA A 158 19.19 8.18 -18.29
N ALA A 159 18.94 9.49 -18.33
CA ALA A 159 19.86 10.51 -18.84
C ALA A 159 20.96 10.94 -17.85
N ARG A 160 21.11 10.23 -16.72
CA ARG A 160 22.14 10.47 -15.69
C ARG A 160 22.10 11.87 -15.06
N MET A 161 20.91 12.48 -14.99
CA MET A 161 20.71 13.79 -14.35
C MET A 161 20.44 13.70 -12.84
N GLY A 162 20.50 12.49 -12.29
CA GLY A 162 20.28 12.19 -10.88
C GLY A 162 19.84 10.74 -10.68
N ILE A 163 19.55 10.41 -9.44
CA ILE A 163 19.03 9.12 -8.99
C ILE A 163 17.64 9.32 -8.40
N ALA A 164 16.84 8.26 -8.27
CA ALA A 164 15.53 8.36 -7.63
C ALA A 164 15.25 7.17 -6.72
N ALA A 165 14.35 7.34 -5.75
CA ALA A 165 13.81 6.23 -4.98
C ALA A 165 12.33 6.08 -5.33
N LEU A 166 11.96 4.97 -5.95
CA LEU A 166 10.60 4.72 -6.44
C LEU A 166 10.10 3.33 -6.01
N PRO A 167 8.79 3.14 -5.86
CA PRO A 167 8.23 1.80 -5.68
C PRO A 167 8.61 0.87 -6.84
N HIS A 168 8.93 -0.39 -6.53
CA HIS A 168 9.44 -1.34 -7.52
C HIS A 168 8.54 -1.50 -8.77
N TRP A 169 7.21 -1.51 -8.62
CA TRP A 169 6.28 -1.69 -9.75
C TRP A 169 6.33 -0.57 -10.77
N VAL A 170 6.71 0.64 -10.35
CA VAL A 170 6.74 1.83 -11.23
C VAL A 170 7.80 1.67 -12.30
N VAL A 171 8.90 1.06 -11.89
CA VAL A 171 10.13 0.94 -12.66
C VAL A 171 10.29 -0.43 -13.30
N GLU A 172 9.49 -1.42 -12.91
CA GLU A 172 9.56 -2.80 -13.44
C GLU A 172 9.53 -2.84 -14.98
N SER A 173 8.61 -2.10 -15.62
CA SER A 173 8.48 -2.10 -17.08
C SER A 173 9.66 -1.45 -17.80
N VAL A 174 10.25 -0.38 -17.23
CA VAL A 174 11.38 0.36 -17.82
C VAL A 174 12.72 -0.31 -17.49
N GLU A 175 12.83 -0.97 -16.35
CA GLU A 175 13.96 -1.82 -15.98
C GLU A 175 14.04 -3.04 -16.89
N ARG A 176 12.90 -3.69 -17.19
CA ARG A 176 12.84 -4.78 -18.18
C ARG A 176 13.27 -4.36 -19.59
N GLN A 177 13.11 -3.09 -19.94
CA GLN A 177 13.59 -2.52 -21.21
C GLN A 177 15.08 -2.15 -21.17
N GLY A 178 15.73 -2.27 -20.02
CA GLY A 178 17.13 -1.89 -19.82
C GLY A 178 17.39 -0.39 -19.79
N LEU A 179 16.34 0.44 -19.65
CA LEU A 179 16.47 1.91 -19.61
C LEU A 179 17.05 2.39 -18.28
N VAL A 180 16.77 1.65 -17.21
CA VAL A 180 17.25 1.90 -15.84
C VAL A 180 17.57 0.57 -15.18
N VAL A 181 18.27 0.63 -14.05
CA VAL A 181 18.52 -0.52 -13.17
C VAL A 181 18.11 -0.13 -11.75
N THR A 182 17.61 -1.10 -10.98
CA THR A 182 17.20 -0.87 -9.60
C THR A 182 18.10 -1.57 -8.59
N LYS A 183 18.22 -0.95 -7.40
CA LYS A 183 18.96 -1.49 -6.26
C LYS A 183 18.14 -1.41 -4.99
N THR A 184 18.28 -2.42 -4.16
CA THR A 184 17.75 -2.42 -2.80
C THR A 184 18.52 -1.41 -1.94
N LEU A 185 17.80 -0.61 -1.17
CA LEU A 185 18.34 0.35 -0.20
C LEU A 185 18.57 -0.37 1.13
N GLY A 186 19.82 -0.45 1.59
CA GLY A 186 20.17 -1.21 2.79
C GLY A 186 19.74 -2.68 2.69
N ASP A 187 18.98 -3.14 3.70
CA ASP A 187 18.42 -4.50 3.74
C ASP A 187 17.00 -4.58 3.13
N GLY A 188 16.53 -3.49 2.51
CA GLY A 188 15.17 -3.36 1.99
C GLY A 188 14.41 -2.22 2.64
N LEU A 189 13.95 -1.26 1.83
CA LEU A 189 13.08 -0.18 2.27
C LEU A 189 11.64 -0.52 1.90
N TRP A 190 10.87 -1.00 2.87
CA TRP A 190 9.47 -1.39 2.67
C TRP A 190 8.51 -0.35 3.21
N SER A 191 7.48 -0.06 2.44
CA SER A 191 6.37 0.83 2.77
C SER A 191 5.04 0.13 2.56
N ARG A 192 3.95 0.78 2.95
CA ARG A 192 2.58 0.24 2.83
C ARG A 192 1.67 1.26 2.19
N LEU A 193 0.89 0.81 1.22
CA LEU A 193 -0.18 1.60 0.63
C LEU A 193 -1.47 1.41 1.41
N TYR A 194 -2.18 2.50 1.65
CA TYR A 194 -3.47 2.56 2.33
C TYR A 194 -4.52 3.17 1.41
N ALA A 195 -5.77 2.74 1.60
CA ALA A 195 -6.94 3.46 1.14
C ALA A 195 -7.51 4.24 2.32
N ALA A 196 -7.46 5.56 2.24
CA ALA A 196 -7.98 6.49 3.21
C ALA A 196 -9.39 6.95 2.81
N VAL A 197 -10.29 6.97 3.79
CA VAL A 197 -11.66 7.50 3.69
C VAL A 197 -11.96 8.31 4.95
N ARG A 198 -13.04 9.10 4.97
CA ARG A 198 -13.49 9.71 6.23
C ARG A 198 -13.94 8.64 7.22
N ASP A 199 -13.74 8.87 8.51
CA ASP A 199 -14.24 7.94 9.52
C ASP A 199 -15.78 7.85 9.49
N GLY A 200 -16.30 6.63 9.55
CA GLY A 200 -17.69 6.27 9.27
C GLY A 200 -17.89 5.74 7.84
N ASP A 201 -17.24 6.34 6.84
CA ASP A 201 -17.45 6.00 5.43
C ASP A 201 -16.86 4.63 5.03
N GLN A 202 -15.96 4.07 5.84
CA GLN A 202 -15.44 2.71 5.67
C GLN A 202 -16.51 1.61 5.74
N ARG A 203 -17.70 1.92 6.29
CA ARG A 203 -18.83 0.99 6.42
C ARG A 203 -19.84 1.08 5.27
N GLN A 204 -19.64 2.00 4.34
CA GLN A 204 -20.48 2.07 3.15
C GLN A 204 -20.23 0.84 2.27
N ALA A 205 -21.29 0.23 1.75
CA ALA A 205 -21.18 -1.01 0.98
C ALA A 205 -20.23 -0.90 -0.22
N VAL A 206 -20.19 0.27 -0.86
CA VAL A 206 -19.28 0.57 -1.98
C VAL A 206 -17.81 0.57 -1.55
N THR A 207 -17.53 1.17 -0.39
CA THR A 207 -16.19 1.27 0.21
C THR A 207 -15.72 -0.07 0.72
N GLU A 208 -16.59 -0.80 1.43
CA GLU A 208 -16.32 -2.16 1.89
C GLU A 208 -16.06 -3.09 0.71
N ALA A 209 -16.82 -3.01 -0.38
CA ALA A 209 -16.59 -3.84 -1.56
C ALA A 209 -15.22 -3.57 -2.21
N LEU A 210 -14.78 -2.31 -2.21
CA LEU A 210 -13.45 -1.93 -2.70
C LEU A 210 -12.33 -2.45 -1.76
N PHE A 211 -12.55 -2.44 -0.44
CA PHE A 211 -11.58 -2.88 0.57
C PHE A 211 -11.53 -4.40 0.75
N ALA A 212 -12.69 -5.07 0.68
CA ALA A 212 -12.86 -6.49 0.91
C ALA A 212 -12.20 -7.33 -0.18
N ARG A 213 -11.98 -6.75 -1.37
CA ARG A 213 -11.13 -7.34 -2.40
C ARG A 213 -9.65 -7.16 -2.07
N ARG A 214 -9.25 -7.73 -0.92
CA ARG A 214 -7.86 -8.00 -0.48
C ARG A 214 -7.08 -8.94 -1.42
N GLY A 215 -7.68 -9.32 -2.55
CA GLY A 215 -7.15 -10.28 -3.51
C GLY A 215 -6.12 -9.71 -4.48
N ILE A 216 -5.86 -8.40 -4.51
CA ILE A 216 -4.86 -7.81 -5.39
C ILE A 216 -3.50 -7.86 -4.68
N THR A 217 -3.02 -9.07 -4.46
CA THR A 217 -1.61 -9.30 -4.13
C THR A 217 -0.75 -8.89 -5.33
N PRO A 218 0.54 -8.56 -5.13
CA PRO A 218 1.49 -8.40 -6.24
C PRO A 218 1.46 -9.54 -7.26
N ALA A 219 1.01 -10.74 -6.85
CA ALA A 219 0.79 -11.90 -7.70
C ALA A 219 -0.29 -11.75 -8.80
N ILE A 220 -1.25 -10.82 -8.67
CA ILE A 220 -2.19 -10.49 -9.76
C ILE A 220 -1.55 -9.51 -10.75
N ILE A 221 -0.77 -8.54 -10.26
CA ILE A 221 0.05 -7.63 -11.09
C ILE A 221 1.04 -8.45 -11.92
N CYS A 222 1.74 -9.38 -11.27
CA CYS A 222 2.71 -10.28 -11.90
C CYS A 222 2.08 -11.15 -13.01
N ARG A 223 0.84 -11.64 -12.80
CA ARG A 223 0.07 -12.41 -13.79
C ARG A 223 -0.39 -11.58 -14.99
N LEU A 224 -0.80 -10.32 -14.78
CA LEU A 224 -1.20 -9.41 -15.85
C LEU A 224 0.01 -8.88 -16.65
N CYS A 225 1.20 -8.81 -16.02
CA CYS A 225 2.44 -8.35 -16.66
C CYS A 225 3.36 -9.48 -17.20
N GLY A 226 2.94 -10.75 -17.07
CA GLY A 226 3.65 -11.92 -17.62
C GLY A 226 4.92 -12.34 -16.88
N ALA A 227 5.12 -11.90 -15.63
CA ALA A 227 6.27 -12.26 -14.81
C ALA A 227 5.97 -13.50 -13.94
N ARG A 228 6.94 -14.41 -13.81
CA ARG A 228 6.83 -15.57 -12.91
C ARG A 228 6.98 -15.09 -11.47
N SER A 229 6.14 -15.62 -10.60
CA SER A 229 6.19 -15.40 -9.16
C SER A 229 7.14 -16.40 -8.52
N ASP A 230 8.12 -15.92 -7.76
CA ASP A 230 8.74 -16.72 -6.70
C ASP A 230 7.95 -16.54 -5.39
N PRO A 231 7.63 -17.61 -4.66
CA PRO A 231 6.77 -17.53 -3.49
C PRO A 231 7.55 -17.13 -2.24
N PHE A 232 7.07 -16.09 -1.55
CA PHE A 232 7.08 -15.93 -0.09
C PHE A 232 8.38 -16.33 0.66
N SER A 233 9.22 -15.35 0.97
CA SER A 233 10.03 -15.39 2.21
C SER A 233 9.40 -14.47 3.25
N MET A 234 8.62 -15.07 4.15
CA MET A 234 8.18 -14.44 5.40
C MET A 234 9.42 -14.17 6.27
N HIS A 235 9.80 -12.90 6.47
CA HIS A 235 10.80 -12.52 7.46
C HIS A 235 10.17 -12.45 8.88
N PRO A 236 10.79 -13.03 9.92
CA PRO A 236 10.13 -13.33 11.21
C PRO A 236 10.00 -12.15 12.18
N GLN A 237 10.39 -10.92 11.80
CA GLN A 237 10.41 -9.78 12.73
C GLN A 237 9.05 -9.11 13.00
N ARG A 238 7.98 -9.46 12.28
CA ARG A 238 6.66 -8.79 12.42
C ARG A 238 5.63 -9.50 13.31
N SER A 239 5.93 -10.65 13.92
CA SER A 239 4.97 -11.33 14.82
C SER A 239 4.86 -10.69 16.21
N GLN A 240 5.84 -9.90 16.65
CA GLN A 240 5.87 -9.39 18.03
C GLN A 240 5.05 -8.12 18.26
N ASP A 241 4.91 -7.23 17.27
CA ASP A 241 4.16 -5.98 17.43
C ASP A 241 2.63 -6.15 17.47
N HIS A 242 2.10 -7.27 16.97
CA HIS A 242 0.66 -7.58 17.07
C HIS A 242 0.23 -8.06 18.47
N SER A 243 1.15 -8.53 19.31
CA SER A 243 0.80 -9.16 20.60
C SER A 243 0.53 -8.18 21.74
N ARG A 244 1.00 -6.94 21.65
CA ARG A 244 0.87 -5.94 22.74
C ARG A 244 -0.40 -5.10 22.70
N ALA A 245 -1.13 -5.11 21.58
CA ALA A 245 -2.34 -4.29 21.40
C ALA A 245 -3.66 -5.00 21.82
N CYS A 246 -3.68 -6.32 22.00
CA CYS A 246 -4.91 -7.08 22.29
C CYS A 246 -5.12 -7.48 23.76
N ASN A 247 -4.18 -7.24 24.68
CA ASN A 247 -4.26 -7.74 26.06
C ASN A 247 -4.94 -6.79 27.07
N LYS A 248 -6.09 -6.20 26.69
CA LYS A 248 -6.99 -5.55 27.65
C LYS A 248 -8.46 -5.70 27.21
N ALA A 249 -9.12 -6.81 27.56
CA ALA A 249 -10.49 -6.84 28.10
C ALA A 249 -11.04 -8.28 28.30
N TRP A 250 -11.20 -8.65 29.57
CA TRP A 250 -12.24 -9.48 30.19
C TRP A 250 -12.14 -11.03 30.25
N PRO A 251 -12.47 -11.64 31.42
CA PRO A 251 -12.30 -13.07 31.70
C PRO A 251 -13.63 -13.83 31.77
N VAL A 252 -13.73 -15.04 31.20
CA VAL A 252 -14.62 -16.11 31.70
C VAL A 252 -14.02 -17.46 31.31
N GLY A 253 -13.72 -18.30 32.31
CA GLY A 253 -13.28 -19.67 32.11
C GLY A 253 -14.44 -20.65 31.97
N LEU A 254 -14.20 -21.82 31.36
CA LEU A 254 -14.86 -23.07 31.74
C LEU A 254 -14.12 -24.32 31.23
N LEU A 255 -13.89 -25.21 32.19
CA LEU A 255 -13.61 -26.65 32.20
C LEU A 255 -13.59 -27.48 30.90
N MET A 256 -12.54 -28.31 30.79
CA MET A 256 -12.47 -29.55 29.99
C MET A 256 -13.33 -30.67 30.62
N PRO A 257 -13.75 -31.67 29.84
CA PRO A 257 -13.24 -33.01 30.14
C PRO A 257 -12.94 -33.89 28.90
N ASP A 258 -11.89 -34.69 29.08
CA ASP A 258 -11.63 -36.03 28.52
C ASP A 258 -11.44 -36.25 27.00
N GLY A 259 -10.21 -36.63 26.63
CA GLY A 259 -10.03 -37.93 25.96
C GLY A 259 -9.36 -37.97 24.58
N LYS A 260 -8.02 -38.11 24.60
CA LYS A 260 -7.10 -38.74 23.60
C LYS A 260 -6.58 -37.88 22.42
N ILE A 261 -5.25 -37.72 22.41
CA ILE A 261 -4.42 -37.07 21.38
C ILE A 261 -3.64 -38.18 20.62
N ASN A 262 -3.60 -38.11 19.29
CA ASN A 262 -2.70 -38.94 18.48
C ASN A 262 -1.49 -38.09 18.04
N GLN A 263 -0.28 -38.49 18.42
CA GLN A 263 0.97 -37.72 18.24
C GLN A 263 1.72 -38.14 16.98
N GLN A 264 2.02 -37.18 16.10
CA GLN A 264 3.14 -37.26 15.15
C GLN A 264 3.95 -35.97 15.23
N SER A 265 5.25 -36.12 15.51
CA SER A 265 6.18 -35.04 15.85
C SER A 265 6.97 -34.56 14.63
N CYS A 266 6.99 -33.24 14.42
CA CYS A 266 8.02 -32.56 13.64
C CYS A 266 8.30 -31.20 14.33
N GLY A 267 9.46 -31.07 15.00
CA GLY A 267 10.01 -29.81 15.54
C GLY A 267 9.11 -28.99 16.49
N ASN A 268 9.30 -29.15 17.81
CA ASN A 268 8.89 -28.28 18.93
C ASN A 268 7.60 -27.43 18.85
N MET A 269 6.57 -27.84 18.11
CA MET A 269 5.26 -27.21 18.12
C MET A 269 4.17 -28.29 18.01
N HIS A 270 3.30 -28.38 19.02
CA HIS A 270 2.17 -29.30 19.02
C HIS A 270 1.00 -28.68 18.25
N ILE A 271 0.59 -29.28 17.13
CA ILE A 271 -0.61 -28.90 16.39
C ILE A 271 -1.73 -29.86 16.79
N ILE A 272 -2.78 -29.35 17.41
CA ILE A 272 -4.01 -30.11 17.71
C ILE A 272 -5.06 -29.71 16.68
N HIS A 273 -5.54 -30.66 15.89
CA HIS A 273 -6.70 -30.49 15.02
C HIS A 273 -7.96 -30.96 15.76
N ASP A 274 -8.88 -30.04 16.04
CA ASP A 274 -10.25 -30.36 16.48
C ASP A 274 -11.17 -30.43 15.25
N THR A 275 -11.74 -31.59 14.98
CA THR A 275 -12.62 -31.84 13.84
C THR A 275 -14.06 -31.35 14.03
N GLN A 276 -14.42 -30.73 15.16
CA GLN A 276 -15.79 -30.24 15.41
C GLN A 276 -15.95 -28.72 15.44
N ARG A 277 -14.88 -27.91 15.28
CA ARG A 277 -14.98 -26.45 15.02
C ARG A 277 -13.84 -25.97 14.11
N PRO A 278 -14.09 -25.16 13.06
CA PRO A 278 -13.02 -24.67 12.19
C PRO A 278 -12.27 -23.50 12.84
N GLY A 279 -11.05 -23.77 13.34
CA GLY A 279 -10.11 -22.77 13.83
C GLY A 279 -8.76 -23.43 14.20
N VAL A 280 -7.65 -22.81 13.81
CA VAL A 280 -6.29 -23.26 14.17
C VAL A 280 -5.88 -22.56 15.46
N TYR A 281 -5.58 -23.32 16.51
CA TYR A 281 -5.11 -22.78 17.78
C TYR A 281 -3.64 -23.12 17.99
N LEU A 282 -2.81 -22.10 18.24
CA LEU A 282 -1.43 -22.24 18.68
C LEU A 282 -1.42 -22.18 20.22
N VAL A 283 -0.91 -23.22 20.88
CA VAL A 283 -0.64 -23.21 22.32
C VAL A 283 0.87 -23.09 22.50
N ALA A 284 1.32 -21.99 23.10
CA ALA A 284 2.70 -21.79 23.56
C ALA A 284 2.89 -22.52 24.91
N PRO A 285 4.14 -22.87 25.32
CA PRO A 285 4.39 -23.64 26.53
C PRO A 285 3.86 -22.99 27.82
#